data_AF-A0A7J9D586-F1
#
_entry.id   AF-A0A7J9D586-F1
#
_cell.length_a   1.000
_cell.length_b   1.000
_cell.length_c   1.000
_cell.angle_alpha   90.00
_cell.angle_beta   90.00
_cell.angle_gamma   90.00
#
_symmetry.space_group_name_H-M   'P 1'
#
loop_
_entity.id
_entity.type
_entity.pdbx_description
1 polymer ?
#
loop_
_entity_poly.entity_id
_entity_poly.type
_entity_poly.pdbx_seq_one_letter_code
_entity_poly.pdbx_strand_id
1 'polypeptide(L)'
;YHIPKETQVLVNVWAIGRDPKTWKNPSKFRPERFLEPNTMDYKGHHFDFIPFGSGRRMCPAVPLASRLLPMALGSLLHSFDWSLADGVKLEDLD
;
A
#
# COMPACT_ATOMS: atom_id res chain seq x y z
N TYR A 1 -28.15 -6.17 6.20
CA TYR A 1 -27.75 -6.68 7.53
C TYR A 1 -28.09 -5.63 8.58
N HIS A 2 -28.52 -6.05 9.78
CA HIS A 2 -28.64 -5.17 10.94
C HIS A 2 -27.32 -5.21 11.73
N ILE A 3 -26.73 -4.05 12.05
CA ILE A 3 -25.47 -3.94 12.79
C ILE A 3 -25.78 -3.31 14.16
N PRO A 4 -25.73 -4.07 15.26
CA PRO A 4 -25.98 -3.54 16.59
C PRO A 4 -24.98 -2.45 17.00
N LYS A 5 -25.38 -1.59 17.93
CA LYS A 5 -24.45 -0.65 18.61
C LYS A 5 -23.29 -1.43 19.23
N GLU A 6 -22.10 -0.81 19.30
CA GLU A 6 -20.87 -1.40 19.87
C GLU A 6 -20.28 -2.57 19.08
N THR A 7 -20.80 -2.86 17.88
CA THR A 7 -20.17 -3.82 16.96
C THR A 7 -18.79 -3.32 16.54
N GLN A 8 -17.77 -4.16 16.71
CA GLN A 8 -16.44 -3.91 16.15
C GLN A 8 -16.48 -4.14 14.63
N VAL A 9 -16.04 -3.15 13.87
CA VAL A 9 -15.93 -3.25 12.41
C VAL A 9 -14.46 -3.21 12.02
N LEU A 10 -14.01 -4.24 11.30
CA LEU A 10 -12.66 -4.33 10.76
C LEU A 10 -12.73 -4.22 9.23
N VAL A 11 -12.04 -3.23 8.68
CA VAL A 11 -11.90 -3.07 7.23
C VAL A 11 -10.68 -3.87 6.78
N ASN A 12 -10.89 -4.91 5.97
CA ASN A 12 -9.81 -5.76 5.49
C ASN A 12 -9.07 -5.11 4.32
N VAL A 13 -8.26 -4.10 4.61
CA VAL A 13 -7.47 -3.36 3.62
C VAL A 13 -6.46 -4.25 2.88
N TRP A 14 -5.97 -5.31 3.52
CA TRP A 14 -5.05 -6.27 2.90
C TRP A 14 -5.73 -7.06 1.77
N ALA A 15 -6.97 -7.52 2.00
CA ALA A 15 -7.75 -8.21 0.99
C ALA A 15 -8.14 -7.27 -0.15
N ILE A 16 -8.56 -6.04 0.15
CA ILE A 16 -8.88 -5.02 -0.86
C ILE A 16 -7.69 -4.76 -1.79
N GLY A 17 -6.50 -4.54 -1.23
CA GLY A 17 -5.27 -4.30 -2.00
C GLY A 17 -4.78 -5.52 -2.80
N ARG A 18 -5.38 -6.70 -2.62
CA ARG A 18 -5.02 -7.95 -3.29
C ARG A 18 -6.18 -8.61 -4.05
N ASP A 19 -7.33 -7.95 -4.15
CA ASP A 19 -8.48 -8.52 -4.86
C ASP A 19 -8.16 -8.65 -6.36
N PRO A 20 -8.14 -9.86 -6.95
CA PRO A 20 -7.88 -10.05 -8.37
C PRO A 20 -8.98 -9.49 -9.28
N LYS A 21 -10.17 -9.19 -8.76
CA LYS A 21 -11.25 -8.51 -9.50
C LYS A 21 -10.96 -7.02 -9.70
N THR A 22 -10.23 -6.42 -8.77
CA THR A 22 -9.85 -5.00 -8.78
C THR A 22 -8.46 -4.82 -9.38
N TRP A 23 -7.51 -5.67 -9.02
CA TRP A 23 -6.10 -5.52 -9.36
C TRP A 23 -5.62 -6.62 -10.30
N LYS A 24 -5.12 -6.23 -11.48
CA LYS A 24 -4.42 -7.17 -12.37
C LYS A 24 -3.11 -7.63 -11.71
N ASN A 25 -2.92 -8.95 -11.60
CA ASN A 25 -1.76 -9.57 -10.94
C ASN A 25 -1.49 -8.96 -9.55
N PRO A 26 -2.40 -9.13 -8.58
CA PRO A 26 -2.34 -8.44 -7.28
C PRO A 26 -1.11 -8.82 -6.45
N SER A 27 -0.62 -10.05 -6.60
CA SER A 27 0.56 -10.54 -5.86
C SER A 27 1.89 -10.09 -6.46
N LYS A 28 1.91 -9.44 -7.63
CA LYS A 28 3.16 -8.95 -8.25
C LYS A 28 3.45 -7.52 -7.82
N PHE A 29 4.64 -7.28 -7.28
CA PHE A 29 5.19 -5.93 -7.13
C PHE A 29 5.37 -5.31 -8.53
N ARG A 30 4.51 -4.34 -8.87
CA ARG A 30 4.46 -3.70 -10.19
C ARG A 30 4.09 -2.24 -10.04
N PRO A 31 5.06 -1.34 -9.72
CA PRO A 31 4.82 0.08 -9.50
C PRO A 31 4.18 0.80 -10.69
N GLU A 32 4.43 0.32 -11.91
CA GLU A 32 3.96 0.91 -13.17
C GLU A 32 2.44 1.00 -13.24
N ARG A 33 1.73 0.15 -12.48
CA ARG A 33 0.25 0.19 -12.39
C ARG A 33 -0.27 1.54 -11.86
N PHE A 34 0.58 2.33 -11.19
CA PHE A 34 0.25 3.64 -10.65
C PHE A 34 0.62 4.81 -11.56
N LEU A 35 1.22 4.53 -12.73
CA LEU A 35 1.63 5.56 -13.70
C LEU A 35 0.60 5.79 -14.82
N GLU A 36 -0.45 4.96 -14.88
CA GLU A 36 -1.50 5.08 -15.90
C GLU A 36 -2.33 6.37 -15.69
N PRO A 37 -2.90 6.99 -16.75
CA PRO A 37 -3.77 8.15 -16.59
C PRO A 37 -5.00 7.83 -15.70
N ASN A 38 -5.43 8.80 -14.88
CA ASN A 38 -6.54 8.64 -13.91
C ASN A 38 -6.34 7.50 -12.88
N THR A 39 -5.09 7.19 -12.52
CA THR A 39 -4.85 6.18 -11.49
C THR A 39 -5.27 6.64 -10.10
N MET A 40 -5.75 5.68 -9.31
CA MET A 40 -6.10 5.79 -7.91
C MET A 40 -4.97 6.39 -7.07
N ASP A 41 -5.33 7.33 -6.19
CA ASP A 41 -4.45 7.88 -5.17
C ASP A 41 -4.72 7.26 -3.79
N TYR A 42 -3.79 7.47 -2.86
CA TYR A 42 -3.91 7.01 -1.47
C TYR A 42 -4.69 7.98 -0.57
N LYS A 43 -5.41 8.97 -1.13
CA LYS A 43 -6.09 10.05 -0.36
C LYS A 43 -7.44 9.62 0.21
N GLY A 44 -7.80 8.34 0.11
CA GLY A 44 -9.02 7.81 0.71
C GLY A 44 -10.28 7.99 -0.14
N HIS A 45 -10.16 8.51 -1.37
CA HIS A 45 -11.27 8.64 -2.32
C HIS A 45 -11.42 7.43 -3.25
N HIS A 46 -10.38 6.60 -3.34
CA HIS A 46 -10.35 5.39 -4.16
C HIS A 46 -10.41 4.17 -3.23
N PHE A 47 -11.59 3.57 -3.04
CA PHE A 47 -11.81 2.51 -2.06
C PHE A 47 -11.05 1.22 -2.34
N ASP A 48 -10.63 1.03 -3.58
CA ASP A 48 -9.74 -0.04 -4.04
C ASP A 48 -8.29 0.12 -3.52
N PHE A 49 -7.92 1.32 -3.04
CA PHE A 49 -6.59 1.64 -2.50
C PHE A 49 -6.64 2.61 -1.32
N ILE A 50 -6.88 2.08 -0.11
CA ILE A 50 -7.00 2.87 1.13
C ILE A 50 -5.97 2.51 2.20
N PRO A 51 -4.65 2.55 1.91
CA PRO A 51 -3.61 2.15 2.86
C PRO A 51 -3.58 3.02 4.14
N PHE A 52 -4.14 4.23 4.08
CA PHE A 52 -4.24 5.16 5.20
C PHE A 52 -5.66 5.32 5.75
N GLY A 53 -6.58 4.43 5.36
CA GLY A 53 -8.01 4.53 5.65
C GLY A 53 -8.72 5.58 4.79
N SER A 54 -9.92 5.97 5.22
CA SER A 54 -10.77 6.96 4.54
C SER A 54 -11.73 7.63 5.54
N GLY A 55 -12.34 8.74 5.13
CA GLY A 55 -13.36 9.45 5.89
C GLY A 55 -12.86 10.07 7.19
N ARG A 56 -13.74 10.18 8.20
CA ARG A 56 -13.49 10.92 9.45
C ARG A 56 -12.35 10.37 10.31
N ARG A 57 -11.93 9.13 10.07
CA ARG A 57 -10.88 8.43 10.85
C ARG A 57 -9.68 8.07 9.97
N MET A 58 -9.53 8.73 8.82
CA MET A 58 -8.35 8.61 7.99
C MET A 58 -7.10 9.03 8.77
N CYS A 59 -5.97 8.39 8.48
CA CYS A 59 -4.70 8.69 9.12
C CYS A 59 -4.36 10.20 8.99
N PRO A 60 -4.16 10.93 10.10
CA PRO A 60 -3.83 12.34 10.05
C PRO A 60 -2.38 12.60 9.58
N ALA A 61 -1.52 11.58 9.64
CA ALA A 61 -0.10 11.68 9.30
C ALA A 61 0.22 11.42 7.82
N VAL A 62 -0.79 11.32 6.94
CA VAL A 62 -0.58 11.14 5.48
C VAL A 62 0.39 12.16 4.89
N PRO A 63 0.32 13.48 5.20
CA PRO A 63 1.26 14.46 4.65
C PRO A 63 2.71 14.26 5.09
N LEU A 64 2.94 13.68 6.27
CA LEU A 64 4.28 13.35 6.75
C LEU A 64 4.80 12.09 6.05
N ALA A 65 3.99 11.02 6.02
CA ALA A 65 4.37 9.76 5.41
C ALA A 65 4.67 9.90 3.91
N SER A 66 3.88 10.70 3.19
CA SER A 66 4.07 10.94 1.76
C SER A 66 5.36 11.69 1.41
N ARG A 67 5.98 12.38 2.38
CA ARG A 67 7.28 13.03 2.21
C ARG A 67 8.41 12.12 2.72
N LEU A 68 8.22 11.53 3.89
CA LEU A 68 9.25 10.74 4.55
C LEU A 68 9.58 9.46 3.78
N LEU A 69 8.56 8.73 3.30
CA LEU A 69 8.78 7.45 2.62
C LEU A 69 9.58 7.59 1.31
N PRO A 70 9.21 8.49 0.38
CA PRO A 70 9.99 8.67 -0.84
C PRO A 70 11.39 9.23 -0.57
N MET A 71 11.54 10.12 0.42
CA MET A 71 12.85 10.65 0.80
C MET A 71 13.78 9.55 1.33
N ALA A 72 13.32 8.77 2.30
CA ALA A 72 14.13 7.70 2.88
C ALA A 72 14.50 6.65 1.82
N LEU A 73 13.52 6.18 1.04
CA LEU A 73 13.76 5.21 -0.03
C LEU A 73 14.68 5.77 -1.11
N GLY A 74 14.44 7.01 -1.56
CA GLY A 74 15.25 7.69 -2.57
C GLY A 74 16.70 7.87 -2.11
N SER A 75 16.93 8.27 -0.86
CA SER A 75 18.28 8.38 -0.31
C SER A 75 19.00 7.03 -0.27
N LEU A 76 18.33 5.97 0.17
CA LEU A 76 18.91 4.62 0.23
C LEU A 76 19.26 4.06 -1.16
N LEU A 77 18.36 4.24 -2.13
CA LEU A 77 18.57 3.79 -3.52
C LEU A 77 19.62 4.63 -4.25
N HIS A 78 19.78 5.90 -3.89
CA HIS A 78 20.77 6.78 -4.51
C HIS A 78 22.19 6.54 -3.96
N SER A 79 22.32 6.23 -2.68
CA SER A 79 23.63 6.15 -2.01
C SER A 79 24.27 4.77 -2.02
N PHE A 80 23.51 3.70 -2.30
CA PHE A 80 23.99 2.34 -2.20
C PHE A 80 23.48 1.46 -3.34
N ASP A 81 24.32 0.53 -3.78
CA ASP A 81 23.92 -0.63 -4.56
C ASP A 81 23.48 -1.75 -3.60
N TRP A 82 22.39 -2.44 -3.96
CA TRP A 82 21.77 -3.44 -3.09
C TRP A 82 21.84 -4.83 -3.72
N SER A 83 22.26 -5.80 -2.91
CA SER A 83 22.21 -7.21 -3.21
C SER A 83 21.74 -7.97 -1.97
N LEU A 84 21.29 -9.21 -2.14
CA LEU A 84 21.08 -10.10 -1.01
C LEU A 84 22.41 -10.41 -0.32
N ALA A 85 22.34 -10.73 0.96
CA ALA A 85 23.48 -11.22 1.71
C ALA A 85 23.90 -12.62 1.22
N ASP A 86 25.17 -12.94 1.42
CA ASP A 86 25.71 -14.23 0.99
C ASP A 86 24.93 -15.41 1.60
N GLY A 87 24.55 -16.35 0.74
CA GLY A 87 23.81 -17.55 1.13
C GLY A 87 22.29 -17.37 1.26
N VAL A 88 21.75 -16.16 1.13
CA VAL A 88 20.30 -15.91 1.11
C VAL A 88 19.77 -16.08 -0.31
N LYS A 89 18.77 -16.96 -0.52
CA LYS A 89 18.11 -17.11 -1.82
C LYS A 89 16.86 -16.27 -1.88
N LEU A 90 16.48 -15.89 -3.10
CA LEU A 90 15.23 -15.19 -3.39
C LEU A 90 13.99 -15.98 -2.93
N GLU A 91 14.06 -17.31 -2.99
CA GLU A 91 12.99 -18.23 -2.58
C GLU A 91 12.77 -18.23 -1.07
N ASP A 92 13.77 -17.79 -0.30
CA ASP A 92 13.71 -17.74 1.17
C ASP A 92 13.11 -16.41 1.68
N LEU A 93 12.74 -15.51 0.77
CA LEU A 93 12.12 -14.21 1.08
C LEU A 93 10.61 -14.29 0.81
N ASP A 94 9.82 -14.38 1.88
CA ASP A 94 8.35 -14.39 1.86
C ASP A 94 7.71 -13.04 1.42
#